data_AF-L7W622-F1
#
_entry.id   AF-L7W622-F1
#
_cell.length_a   1.000
_cell.length_b   1.000
_cell.length_c   1.000
_cell.angle_alpha   90.00
_cell.angle_beta   90.00
_cell.angle_gamma   90.00
#
_symmetry.space_group_name_H-M   'P 1'
#
loop_
_entity.id
_entity.type
_entity.pdbx_description
1 polymer ?
#
loop_
_entity_poly.entity_id
_entity_poly.type
_entity_poly.pdbx_seq_one_letter_code
_entity_poly.pdbx_strand_id
1 'polypeptide(L)' 'MDNGLVNRFEGSDYNKIKRKIRSDLKGQIEKDDVMKNAQNRLLTELSNIYILSTSMGWKLVYNETEIQNTVDLEKVLF' A
#
# COMPACT_ATOMS: atom_id res chain seq x y z
N MET A 1 35.77 11.19 -41.92
CA MET A 1 34.31 11.01 -42.09
C MET A 1 33.69 11.27 -40.74
N ASP A 2 32.75 12.19 -40.73
CA ASP A 2 32.26 12.95 -39.58
C ASP A 2 31.39 12.09 -38.63
N ASN A 3 31.92 11.87 -37.42
CA ASN A 3 31.26 11.89 -36.10
C ASN A 3 29.86 11.25 -35.99
N GLY A 4 29.81 9.92 -36.04
CA GLY A 4 28.66 9.13 -35.60
C GLY A 4 28.43 9.27 -34.08
N LEU A 5 28.04 10.47 -33.65
CA LEU A 5 27.61 10.79 -32.30
C LEU A 5 26.42 9.88 -31.95
N VAL A 6 26.76 8.76 -31.30
CA VAL A 6 26.19 8.29 -30.02
C VAL A 6 24.77 8.79 -29.75
N ASN A 7 23.81 7.85 -29.64
CA ASN A 7 22.50 7.97 -29.00
C ASN A 7 22.19 9.40 -28.50
N ARG A 8 21.79 10.28 -29.42
CA ARG A 8 21.44 11.65 -29.02
C ARG A 8 20.11 11.58 -28.31
N PHE A 9 20.11 11.83 -27.01
CA PHE A 9 18.90 11.89 -26.22
C PHE A 9 18.04 13.05 -26.71
N GLU A 10 16.87 12.75 -27.26
CA GLU A 10 15.88 13.74 -27.66
C GLU A 10 14.86 13.96 -26.53
N GLY A 11 14.10 15.07 -26.59
CA GLY A 11 12.98 15.30 -25.67
C GLY A 11 11.91 14.19 -25.73
N SER A 12 11.80 13.50 -26.87
CA SER A 12 10.94 12.33 -27.04
C SER A 12 11.43 11.14 -26.19
N ASP A 13 12.74 10.99 -26.00
CA ASP A 13 13.35 9.91 -25.23
C ASP A 13 13.19 10.12 -23.73
N TYR A 14 13.23 11.37 -23.25
CA TYR A 14 12.87 11.69 -21.86
C TYR A 14 11.47 11.17 -21.51
N ASN A 15 10.49 11.42 -22.39
CA ASN A 15 9.12 10.97 -22.17
C ASN A 15 8.99 9.44 -22.21
N LYS A 16 9.72 8.75 -23.11
CA LYS A 16 9.78 7.27 -23.15
C LYS A 16 10.39 6.70 -21.88
N ILE A 17 11.52 7.24 -21.43
CA ILE A 17 12.22 6.82 -20.21
C ILE A 17 11.36 7.05 -18.98
N LYS A 18 10.73 8.22 -18.85
CA LYS A 18 9.82 8.56 -17.75
C LYS A 18 8.65 7.59 -17.66
N ARG A 19 8.03 7.24 -18.79
CA ARG A 19 6.94 6.26 -18.83
C ARG A 19 7.43 4.86 -18.44
N LYS A 20 8.58 4.44 -18.96
CA LYS A 20 9.19 3.15 -18.64
C LYS A 20 9.50 3.04 -17.14
N ILE A 21 10.20 4.00 -16.56
CA ILE A 21 10.52 4.02 -15.13
C ILE A 21 9.25 3.98 -14.28
N ARG A 22 8.21 4.75 -14.63
CA ARG A 22 6.93 4.71 -13.90
C ARG A 22 6.25 3.34 -13.99
N SER A 23 6.27 2.71 -15.16
CA SER A 23 5.70 1.37 -15.36
C SER A 23 6.47 0.32 -14.58
N ASP A 24 7.80 0.38 -14.61
CA ASP A 24 8.68 -0.55 -13.91
C ASP A 24 8.52 -0.41 -12.39
N LEU A 25 8.48 0.83 -11.88
CA LEU A 25 8.27 1.10 -10.45
C LEU A 25 6.88 0.65 -9.99
N LYS A 26 5.84 0.91 -10.79
CA LYS A 26 4.48 0.42 -10.50
C LYS A 26 4.45 -1.10 -10.46
N GLY A 27 5.05 -1.78 -11.44
CA GLY A 27 5.13 -3.23 -11.48
C GLY A 27 5.94 -3.82 -10.32
N GLN A 28 6.95 -3.11 -9.81
CA GLN A 28 7.68 -3.50 -8.60
C GLN A 28 6.81 -3.37 -7.35
N ILE A 29 6.10 -2.25 -7.18
CA ILE A 29 5.19 -2.01 -6.04
C ILE A 29 4.04 -3.03 -6.01
N GLU A 30 3.46 -3.35 -7.17
CA GLU A 30 2.36 -4.34 -7.27
C GLU A 30 2.84 -5.77 -6.97
N LYS A 31 4.10 -6.08 -7.29
CA LYS A 31 4.71 -7.38 -6.97
C LYS A 31 5.18 -7.46 -5.53
N ASP A 32 5.40 -6.32 -4.89
CA ASP A 32 5.92 -6.21 -3.53
C ASP A 32 4.98 -6.91 -2.54
N ASP A 33 5.53 -7.84 -1.77
CA ASP A 33 4.81 -8.57 -0.75
C ASP A 33 4.40 -7.65 0.41
N VAL A 34 5.01 -6.47 0.54
CA VAL A 34 4.55 -5.43 1.49
C VAL A 34 3.13 -5.00 1.16
N MET A 35 2.78 -4.77 -0.11
CA MET A 35 1.41 -4.38 -0.50
C MET A 35 0.43 -5.55 -0.33
N LYS A 36 0.84 -6.77 -0.67
CA LYS A 36 0.02 -7.98 -0.47
C LYS A 36 -0.28 -8.23 1.00
N ASN A 37 0.68 -7.97 1.88
CA ASN A 37 0.56 -8.24 3.32
C ASN A 37 0.09 -7.01 4.12
N ALA A 38 0.03 -5.82 3.52
CA ALA A 38 -0.32 -4.59 4.23
C ALA A 38 -1.71 -4.67 4.88
N GLN A 39 -2.69 -5.26 4.17
CA GLN A 39 -4.04 -5.44 4.70
C GLN A 39 -4.04 -6.38 5.92
N ASN A 40 -3.39 -7.54 5.80
CA ASN A 40 -3.28 -8.51 6.91
C ASN A 40 -2.52 -7.93 8.11
N ARG A 41 -1.44 -7.18 7.86
CA ARG A 41 -0.67 -6.49 8.90
C ARG A 41 -1.52 -5.43 9.59
N LEU A 42 -2.21 -4.59 8.83
CA LEU A 42 -3.10 -3.57 9.39
C LEU A 42 -4.18 -4.20 10.28
N LEU A 43 -4.86 -5.24 9.78
CA LEU A 43 -5.87 -5.96 10.55
C LEU A 43 -5.29 -6.56 11.85
N THR A 44 -4.08 -7.12 11.78
CA THR A 44 -3.39 -7.68 12.94
C THR A 44 -3.07 -6.60 13.99
N GLU A 45 -2.48 -5.48 13.58
CA GLU A 45 -2.14 -4.38 14.49
C GLU A 45 -3.39 -3.77 15.13
N LEU A 46 -4.45 -3.54 14.34
CA LEU A 46 -5.71 -3.02 14.87
C LEU A 46 -6.40 -4.01 15.81
N SER A 47 -6.33 -5.31 15.54
CA SER A 47 -6.84 -6.35 16.43
C SER A 47 -6.07 -6.37 17.77
N ASN A 48 -4.75 -6.21 17.73
CA ASN A 48 -3.93 -6.11 18.95
C ASN A 48 -4.31 -4.88 19.79
N ILE A 49 -4.49 -3.73 19.15
CA ILE A 49 -4.93 -2.49 19.82
C ILE A 49 -6.33 -2.67 20.43
N TYR A 50 -7.25 -3.29 19.70
CA TYR A 50 -8.60 -3.58 20.18
C TYR A 50 -8.58 -4.45 21.43
N ILE A 51 -7.86 -5.58 21.41
CA ILE A 51 -7.75 -6.50 22.54
C ILE A 51 -7.17 -5.79 23.77
N LEU A 52 -6.08 -5.02 23.57
CA LEU A 52 -5.46 -4.25 24.64
C LEU A 52 -6.44 -3.22 25.23
N SER A 53 -7.12 -2.46 24.40
CA SER A 53 -8.08 -1.43 24.82
C SER A 53 -9.25 -2.05 25.59
N THR A 54 -9.78 -3.18 25.11
CA THR A 54 -10.84 -3.93 25.78
C THR A 54 -10.39 -4.46 27.15
N SER A 55 -9.14 -4.92 27.28
CA SER A 55 -8.58 -5.33 28.58
C SER A 55 -8.50 -4.17 29.59
N MET A 56 -8.42 -2.92 29.10
CA MET A 56 -8.44 -1.70 29.90
C MET A 56 -9.87 -1.19 30.16
N GLY A 57 -10.89 -1.93 29.73
CA GLY A 57 -12.31 -1.59 29.90
C GLY A 57 -12.83 -0.57 28.88
N TRP A 58 -12.07 -0.26 27.83
CA TRP A 58 -12.50 0.66 26.78
C TRP A 58 -13.36 -0.06 25.75
N LYS A 59 -14.35 0.66 25.21
CA LYS A 59 -15.24 0.18 24.15
C LYS A 59 -14.89 0.83 22.83
N LEU A 60 -14.77 0.04 21.77
CA LEU A 60 -14.55 0.54 20.42
C LEU A 60 -15.89 0.74 19.72
N VAL A 61 -16.15 1.95 19.23
CA VAL A 61 -17.37 2.28 18.46
C VAL A 61 -16.94 2.88 17.13
N TYR A 62 -17.50 2.36 16.04
CA TYR A 62 -17.27 2.86 14.69
C TYR A 62 -18.62 3.10 14.00
N ASN A 63 -18.84 4.29 13.45
CA ASN A 63 -20.11 4.68 12.83
C ASN A 63 -21.34 4.28 13.68
N GLU A 64 -21.34 4.66 14.95
CA GLU A 64 -22.41 4.36 15.93
C GLU A 64 -22.61 2.86 16.22
N THR A 65 -21.78 1.98 15.67
CA THR A 65 -21.80 0.53 15.90
C THR A 65 -20.70 0.14 16.88
N GLU A 66 -21.07 -0.51 17.99
CA GLU A 66 -20.10 -1.06 18.94
C GLU A 66 -19.43 -2.31 18.34
N ILE A 67 -18.11 -2.31 18.31
CA ILE A 67 -17.30 -3.45 17.87
C ILE A 67 -17.14 -4.39 19.07
N GLN A 68 -17.70 -5.60 18.99
CA GLN A 68 -17.69 -6.55 20.10
C GLN A 68 -16.60 -7.61 20.00
N ASN A 69 -16.06 -7.82 18.81
CA ASN A 69 -15.00 -8.80 18.56
C ASN A 69 -14.18 -8.42 17.33
N THR A 70 -13.09 -9.16 17.09
CA THR A 70 -12.20 -8.93 15.94
C THR A 70 -12.85 -9.25 14.59
N VAL A 71 -13.89 -10.09 14.56
CA VAL A 71 -14.66 -10.37 13.32
C VAL A 71 -15.49 -9.16 12.91
N ASP A 72 -16.05 -8.43 13.87
CA ASP A 72 -16.75 -7.18 13.60
C ASP A 72 -15.79 -6.10 13.10
N LEU A 73 -14.56 -6.07 13.63
CA LEU A 73 -13.50 -5.17 13.18
C LEU A 73 -13.10 -5.44 11.72
N GLU A 74 -13.00 -6.70 11.31
CA GLU A 74 -12.69 -7.07 9.92
C GLU A 74 -13.78 -6.59 8.95
N LYS A 75 -15.05 -6.81 9.30
CA LYS A 75 -16.22 -6.44 8.47
C LYS A 75 -16.38 -4.93 8.25
N VAL A 76 -15.85 -4.09 9.13
CA VAL A 76 -15.94 -2.62 8.97
C VAL A 76 -14.74 -2.04 8.20
N LEU A 77 -13.65 -2.79 8.08
CA LEU A 77 -12.43 -2.37 7.39
C LEU A 77 -12.40 -2.81 5.92
N PHE A 78 -13.08 -3.90 5.58
CA PHE A 78 -13.12 -4.53 4.24
C PHE A 78 -14.52 -4.98 3.86
#